data_AF-J4THR5-F1
#
_entry.id   AF-J4THR5-F1
#
_cell.length_a   1.000
_cell.length_b   1.000
_cell.length_c   1.000
_cell.angle_alpha   90.00
_cell.angle_beta   90.00
_cell.angle_gamma   90.00
#
_symmetry.space_group_name_H-M   'P 1'
#
loop_
_entity.id
_entity.type
_entity.pdbx_description
1 polymer ?
#
loop_
_entity_poly.entity_id
_entity_poly.type
_entity_poly.pdbx_seq_one_letter_code
_entity_poly.pdbx_strand_id
1 'polypeptide(L)' 'MIDRTYLPFKSAREYADRGMAKWMGFFISEHSSSLAKMKDISSMSKSMEDDEIYIQALREDDIYELI' A
#
# COMPACT_ATOMS: atom_id res chain seq x y z
N MET A 1 -24.38 8.81 -8.35
CA MET A 1 -25.17 7.83 -9.11
C MET A 1 -25.35 8.39 -10.51
N ILE A 2 -24.97 7.66 -11.56
CA ILE A 2 -25.16 8.13 -12.95
C ILE A 2 -26.65 8.14 -13.25
N ASP A 3 -27.16 9.25 -13.78
CA ASP A 3 -28.52 9.32 -14.29
C ASP A 3 -28.62 8.46 -15.56
N ARG A 4 -29.54 7.51 -15.55
CA ARG A 4 -29.80 6.57 -16.65
C ARG A 4 -31.23 6.71 -17.19
N THR A 5 -31.94 7.76 -16.81
CA THR A 5 -33.35 7.99 -17.21
C THR A 5 -33.55 8.04 -18.72
N TYR A 6 -32.51 8.36 -19.49
CA TYR A 6 -32.49 8.34 -20.95
C TYR A 6 -32.64 6.93 -21.57
N LEU A 7 -32.41 5.85 -20.81
CA LEU A 7 -32.58 4.50 -21.32
C LEU A 7 -34.06 4.09 -21.32
N PRO A 8 -34.59 3.51 -22.41
CA PRO A 8 -36.02 3.22 -22.54
C PRO A 8 -36.47 2.09 -21.58
N PHE A 9 -35.65 1.06 -21.38
CA PHE A 9 -36.03 -0.11 -20.59
C PHE A 9 -35.57 -0.01 -19.13
N LYS A 10 -36.45 -0.37 -18.19
CA LYS A 10 -36.15 -0.41 -16.75
C LYS A 10 -34.98 -1.35 -16.44
N SER A 11 -34.93 -2.52 -17.07
CA SER A 11 -33.85 -3.49 -16.92
C SER A 11 -32.48 -2.92 -17.27
N ALA A 12 -32.40 -2.05 -18.27
CA ALA A 12 -31.15 -1.39 -18.65
C ALA A 12 -30.72 -0.30 -17.64
N ARG A 13 -31.68 0.43 -17.06
CA ARG A 13 -31.42 1.44 -16.02
C ARG A 13 -30.86 0.81 -14.75
N GLU A 14 -31.49 -0.30 -14.34
CA GLU A 14 -31.16 -1.03 -13.12
C GLU A 14 -30.02 -2.05 -13.31
N TYR A 15 -29.51 -2.20 -14.53
CA TYR A 15 -28.45 -3.16 -14.82
C TYR A 15 -27.19 -2.85 -14.01
N ALA A 16 -26.76 -3.84 -13.23
CA ALA A 16 -25.49 -3.86 -12.52
C ALA A 16 -24.62 -4.94 -13.15
N ASP A 17 -23.54 -4.53 -13.81
CA ASP A 17 -22.58 -5.46 -14.42
C ASP A 17 -21.82 -6.20 -13.32
N ARG A 18 -22.09 -7.50 -13.20
CA ARG A 18 -21.45 -8.37 -12.19
C ARG A 18 -19.96 -8.56 -12.46
N GLY A 19 -19.54 -8.52 -13.72
CA GLY A 19 -18.13 -8.52 -14.09
C GLY A 19 -17.46 -7.25 -13.59
N MET A 20 -18.06 -6.10 -13.88
CA MET A 20 -17.54 -4.79 -13.46
C MET A 20 -17.45 -4.67 -11.93
N ALA A 21 -18.42 -5.22 -11.18
CA ALA A 21 -18.34 -5.31 -9.72
C ALA A 21 -17.14 -6.15 -9.24
N LYS A 22 -16.85 -7.29 -9.88
CA LYS A 22 -15.68 -8.12 -9.56
C LYS A 22 -14.37 -7.42 -9.91
N TRP A 23 -14.29 -6.80 -11.08
CA TRP A 23 -13.11 -6.06 -11.52
C TRP A 23 -12.79 -4.88 -10.62
N MET A 24 -13.82 -4.15 -10.16
CA MET A 24 -13.68 -3.11 -9.14
C MET A 24 -13.07 -3.67 -7.84
N GLY A 25 -13.58 -4.81 -7.36
CA GLY A 25 -13.06 -5.47 -6.17
C GLY A 25 -11.60 -5.92 -6.32
N PHE A 26 -11.28 -6.57 -7.44
CA PHE A 26 -9.91 -6.97 -7.77
C PHE A 26 -8.97 -5.77 -7.80
N PHE A 27 -9.33 -4.71 -8.54
CA PHE A 27 -8.55 -3.49 -8.65
C PHE A 27 -8.23 -2.89 -7.27
N ILE A 28 -9.23 -2.73 -6.41
CA ILE A 28 -9.03 -2.17 -5.06
C ILE A 28 -8.12 -3.08 -4.22
N SER A 29 -8.30 -4.40 -4.32
CA SER A 29 -7.50 -5.35 -3.54
C SER A 29 -6.01 -5.35 -3.92
N GLU A 30 -5.70 -5.29 -5.22
CA GLU A 30 -4.32 -5.23 -5.72
C GLU A 30 -3.61 -3.94 -5.31
N HIS A 31 -4.29 -2.80 -5.43
CA HIS A 31 -3.72 -1.50 -5.09
C HIS A 31 -3.52 -1.36 -3.57
N SER A 32 -4.49 -1.80 -2.76
CA SER A 32 -4.36 -1.79 -1.31
C SER A 32 -3.22 -2.69 -0.83
N SER A 33 -3.08 -3.88 -1.43
CA SER A 33 -1.98 -4.80 -1.12
C SER A 33 -0.62 -4.24 -1.50
N SER A 34 -0.53 -3.56 -2.65
CA SER A 34 0.71 -2.90 -3.09
C SER A 34 1.11 -1.76 -2.15
N LEU A 35 0.15 -0.95 -1.71
CA LEU A 35 0.39 0.10 -0.71
C LEU A 35 0.85 -0.46 0.64
N ALA A 36 0.25 -1.56 1.10
CA ALA A 36 0.68 -2.24 2.32
C ALA A 36 2.13 -2.73 2.21
N LYS A 37 2.49 -3.39 1.10
CA LYS A 37 3.86 -3.83 0.84
C LYS A 37 4.85 -2.66 0.82
N MET A 38 4.50 -1.53 0.20
CA MET A 38 5.36 -0.33 0.21
C MET A 38 5.59 0.19 1.63
N LYS A 39 4.55 0.17 2.47
CA LYS A 39 4.66 0.55 3.88
C LYS A 39 5.59 -0.39 4.65
N ASP A 40 5.48 -1.69 4.43
CA ASP A 40 6.34 -2.69 5.09
C ASP A 40 7.82 -2.49 4.68
N ILE A 41 8.08 -2.26 3.38
CA ILE A 41 9.43 -1.95 2.87
C ILE A 41 9.99 -0.68 3.53
N SER A 42 9.17 0.38 3.65
CA SER A 42 9.58 1.62 4.33
C SER A 42 9.86 1.43 5.82
N SER A 43 9.16 0.51 6.49
CA SER A 43 9.45 0.20 7.90
C SER A 43 10.77 -0.57 8.04
N MET A 44 11.07 -1.46 7.11
CA MET A 44 12.31 -2.25 7.10
C MET A 44 13.53 -1.40 6.76
N SER A 45 13.41 -0.44 5.84
CA SER A 45 14.51 0.50 5.56
C SER A 45 14.84 1.35 6.79
N LYS A 46 13.83 1.77 7.55
CA LYS A 46 14.02 2.54 8.77
C LYS A 46 14.75 1.74 9.86
N SER A 47 14.39 0.47 10.06
CA SER A 47 15.10 -0.37 11.03
C SER A 47 16.56 -0.60 10.65
N MET A 48 16.87 -0.69 9.35
CA MET A 48 18.26 -0.80 8.89
C MET A 48 19.07 0.47 9.17
N GLU A 49 18.48 1.66 8.99
CA GLU A 49 19.14 2.93 9.37
C GLU A 49 19.40 2.99 10.88
N ASP A 50 18.44 2.56 11.69
CA ASP A 50 18.58 2.53 13.16
C ASP A 50 19.71 1.57 13.58
N ASP A 51 19.82 0.39 12.94
CA ASP A 51 20.89 -0.57 13.17
C ASP A 51 22.26 -0.02 12.75
N GLU A 52 22.36 0.67 11.60
CA GLU A 52 23.61 1.30 11.16
C GLU A 52 24.10 2.37 12.14
N ILE A 53 23.19 3.19 12.65
CA ILE A 53 23.49 4.21 13.68
C ILE A 53 24.00 3.53 14.96
N TYR A 54 23.37 2.43 15.38
CA TYR A 54 23.78 1.68 16.57
C TYR A 54 25.19 1.08 16.41
N ILE A 55 25.49 0.48 15.26
CA ILE A 55 26.82 -0.08 14.98
C ILE A 55 27.89 1.02 14.90
N GLN A 56 27.55 2.19 14.36
CA GLN A 56 28.45 3.35 14.33
C GLN A 56 28.78 3.84 15.75
N ALA A 57 27.78 3.93 16.64
CA ALA A 57 27.98 4.34 18.03
C ALA A 57 28.89 3.38 18.80
N LEU A 58 28.67 2.07 18.67
CA LEU A 58 29.55 1.06 19.29
C LEU A 58 31.00 1.16 18.80
N ARG A 59 31.19 1.45 17.52
CA ARG A 59 32.53 1.64 16.94
C ARG A 59 33.23 2.88 17.48
N GLU A 60 32.48 3.94 17.77
CA GLU A 60 33.02 5.16 18.37
C GLU A 60 33.37 4.93 19.85
N ASP A 61 32.54 4.23 20.61
CA ASP A 61 32.81 3.87 22.01
C ASP A 61 34.08 3.00 22.15
N ASP A 62 34.27 2.02 21.27
CA ASP A 62 35.48 1.17 21.23
C ASP A 62 36.77 1.98 20.92
N ILE A 63 36.66 3.12 20.22
CA ILE A 63 37.81 4.00 19.92
C ILE A 63 38.23 4.81 21.14
N TYR A 64 37.28 5.23 21.99
CA TYR A 64 37.56 6.01 23.20
C TYR A 64 38.12 5.15 24.35
N GLU A 65 37.87 3.84 24.37
CA GLU A 65 38.54 2.92 25.31
C GLU A 65 40.02 2.65 24.95
N LEU A 66 40.47 3.00 23.73
CA LEU A 66 41.81 2.70 23.23
C LEU A 66 42.82 3.86 23.37
N ILE A 67 42.39 5.04 23.83
CA ILE A 67 43.21 6.25 24.06
C ILE A 67 43.38 6.49 25.56
#